data_AF-A0AAW6YAM9-F1
#
_entry.id   AF-A0AAW6YAM9-F1
#
_cell.length_a   1.000
_cell.length_b   1.000
_cell.length_c   1.000
_cell.angle_alpha   90.00
_cell.angle_beta   90.00
_cell.angle_gamma   90.00
#
_symmetry.space_group_name_H-M   'P 1'
#
loop_
_entity.id
_entity.type
_entity.pdbx_description
1 polymer ?
#
loop_
_entity_poly.entity_id
_entity_poly.type
_entity_poly.pdbx_seq_one_letter_code
_entity_poly.pdbx_strand_id
1 'polypeptide(L)' 'SDILDFSKIESEQLKIEPREFSPREVMNHITANYLPLVVRKQLGLYCFIEPDVPVALNGDPMRLQQVISNLLSNAIK' A
#
# COMPACT_ATOMS: atom_id res chain seq x y z
N SER A 1 -10.96 -3.06 7.90
CA SER A 1 -10.94 -1.69 8.44
C SER A 1 -9.84 -1.58 9.45
N ASP A 2 -9.07 -0.49 9.43
CA ASP A 2 -7.84 -0.33 10.23
C ASP A 2 -8.03 -0.59 11.73
N ILE A 3 -9.19 -0.23 12.28
CA ILE A 3 -9.54 -0.47 13.69
C ILE A 3 -9.63 -1.98 14.01
N LEU A 4 -10.23 -2.78 13.12
CA LEU A 4 -10.36 -4.23 13.31
C LEU A 4 -9.02 -4.95 13.13
N ASP A 5 -8.17 -4.44 12.24
CA ASP A 5 -6.83 -4.98 12.04
C ASP A 5 -5.92 -4.65 13.23
N PHE A 6 -6.05 -3.46 13.81
CA PHE A 6 -5.34 -3.07 15.03
C PHE A 6 -5.72 -3.98 16.22
N SER A 7 -7.01 -4.23 16.44
CA SER A 7 -7.47 -5.16 17.48
C SER A 7 -6.94 -6.59 17.27
N LYS A 8 -6.74 -7.02 16.02
CA LYS A 8 -6.14 -8.33 15.71
C LYS A 8 -4.64 -8.37 15.95
N ILE A 9 -3.93 -7.26 15.73
CA ILE A 9 -2.49 -7.16 16.04
C ILE A 9 -2.28 -7.20 17.55
N GLU A 10 -3.04 -6.42 18.31
CA GLU A 10 -2.96 -6.38 19.79
C GLU A 10 -3.32 -7.72 20.45
N SER A 11 -4.17 -8.51 19.78
CA SER A 11 -4.54 -9.86 20.23
C SER A 11 -3.69 -10.98 19.63
N GLU A 12 -2.62 -10.65 18.88
CA GLU A 12 -1.76 -11.61 18.15
C GLU A 12 -2.52 -12.50 17.13
N GLN A 13 -3.72 -12.09 16.73
CA GLN A 13 -4.59 -12.79 15.78
C GLN A 13 -4.41 -12.35 14.33
N LEU A 14 -3.54 -11.38 14.06
CA LEU A 14 -3.24 -10.97 12.70
C LEU A 14 -2.47 -12.09 11.99
N LYS A 15 -3.08 -12.67 10.95
CA LYS A 15 -2.42 -13.61 10.07
C LYS A 15 -1.98 -12.89 8.79
N ILE A 16 -0.73 -13.12 8.41
CA ILE A 16 -0.21 -12.77 7.08
C ILE A 16 -0.67 -13.87 6.13
N GLU A 17 -1.26 -13.47 5.01
CA GLU A 17 -1.73 -14.39 3.98
C GLU A 17 -0.82 -14.28 2.75
N PRO A 18 0.30 -15.03 2.71
CA PRO A 18 1.23 -14.96 1.60
C PRO A 18 0.61 -15.54 0.34
N ARG A 19 0.69 -14.76 -0.74
CA ARG A 19 0.35 -15.16 -2.10
C ARG A 19 1.32 -14.50 -3.07
N GLU A 20 1.41 -15.07 -4.26
CA GLU A 20 2.13 -14.42 -5.35
C GLU A 20 1.39 -13.15 -5.79
N PHE A 21 2.11 -12.05 -5.96
CA PHE A 21 1.55 -10.79 -6.43
C PHE A 21 2.60 -9.93 -7.16
N SER A 22 2.14 -9.01 -8.00
CA SER A 22 2.98 -8.00 -8.63
C SER A 22 3.08 -6.74 -7.76
N PRO A 23 4.27 -6.38 -7.25
CA PRO A 23 4.44 -5.13 -6.49
C PRO A 23 4.11 -3.90 -7.34
N ARG A 24 4.35 -3.97 -8.66
CA ARG A 24 4.04 -2.87 -9.59
C ARG A 24 2.54 -2.65 -9.70
N GLU A 25 1.73 -3.72 -9.73
CA GLU A 25 0.26 -3.59 -9.74
C GLU A 25 -0.27 -2.98 -8.45
N VAL A 26 0.26 -3.39 -7.29
CA VAL A 26 -0.09 -2.81 -5.99
C VAL A 26 0.19 -1.30 -5.99
N MET A 27 1.39 -0.89 -6.41
CA MET A 27 1.77 0.52 -6.44
C MET A 27 0.96 1.33 -7.47
N ASN A 28 0.64 0.75 -8.63
CA ASN A 28 -0.23 1.39 -9.63
C ASN A 28 -1.63 1.64 -9.06
N HIS A 29 -2.20 0.65 -8.37
CA HIS A 29 -3.51 0.78 -7.75
C HIS A 29 -3.53 1.89 -6.68
N ILE A 30 -2.51 1.94 -5.82
CA ILE A 30 -2.37 3.00 -4.80
C ILE A 30 -2.26 4.36 -5.47
N THR A 31 -1.35 4.51 -6.44
CA THR A 31 -1.10 5.78 -7.12
C THR A 31 -2.37 6.31 -7.79
N ALA A 32 -3.12 5.43 -8.48
CA ALA A 32 -4.39 5.79 -9.11
C ALA A 32 -5.44 6.29 -8.10
N ASN A 33 -5.54 5.66 -6.93
CA ASN A 33 -6.49 6.05 -5.88
C ASN A 33 -6.18 7.40 -5.24
N TYR A 34 -4.89 7.75 -5.12
CA TYR A 34 -4.46 9.00 -4.47
C TYR A 34 -4.31 10.19 -5.43
N LEU A 35 -4.19 9.94 -6.73
CA LEU A 35 -4.01 11.00 -7.74
C LEU A 35 -5.08 12.10 -7.65
N PRO A 36 -6.40 11.83 -7.51
CA PRO A 36 -7.40 12.88 -7.38
C PRO A 36 -7.22 13.74 -6.12
N LEU A 37 -6.78 13.16 -5.01
CA LEU A 37 -6.54 13.89 -3.76
C LEU A 37 -5.31 14.80 -3.89
N VAL A 38 -4.23 14.27 -4.44
CA VAL A 38 -2.97 14.99 -4.68
C VAL A 38 -3.19 16.18 -5.60
N VAL A 39 -3.93 16.00 -6.70
CA VAL A 39 -4.28 17.08 -7.66
C VAL A 39 -5.07 18.18 -6.97
N ARG A 40 -6.09 17.82 -6.16
CA ARG A 40 -6.88 18.82 -5.41
C ARG A 40 -6.03 19.62 -4.42
N LYS A 41 -5.01 18.99 -3.82
CA LYS A 41 -4.05 19.66 -2.93
C LYS A 41 -2.89 20.35 -3.66
N GLN A 42 -2.86 20.34 -5.00
CA GLN A 42 -1.81 20.91 -5.83
C GLN A 42 -0.41 20.36 -5.50
N LEU A 43 -0.35 19.08 -5.14
CA LEU A 43 0.90 18.37 -4.85
C LEU A 43 1.35 17.55 -6.07
N GLY A 44 2.63 17.17 -6.09
CA GLY A 44 3.16 16.17 -7.01
C GLY A 44 3.18 14.78 -6.36
N LEU A 45 2.83 13.74 -7.12
CA LEU A 45 2.98 12.34 -6.71
C LEU A 45 3.81 11.60 -7.76
N TYR A 46 4.98 11.12 -7.35
CA TYR A 46 5.89 10.35 -8.20
C TYR A 46 6.04 8.94 -7.62
N CYS A 47 5.79 7.93 -8.45
CA CYS A 47 6.04 6.53 -8.10
C CYS A 47 7.19 6.03 -8.97
N PHE A 48 8.28 5.60 -8.33
CA PHE A 48 9.44 5.02 -8.99
C PHE A 48 9.73 3.65 -8.38
N ILE A 49 9.88 2.64 -9.24
CA ILE A 49 10.16 1.26 -8.84
C ILE A 49 11.38 0.83 -9.63
N GLU A 50 12.46 0.52 -8.91
CA GLU A 50 13.74 0.12 -9.49
C GLU A 50 13.58 -1.08 -10.46
N PRO A 51 14.41 -1.17 -11.52
CA PRO A 51 14.34 -2.27 -12.47
C PRO A 51 14.65 -3.65 -11.87
N ASP A 52 15.43 -3.71 -10.80
CA ASP A 52 15.83 -4.94 -10.11
C ASP A 52 14.75 -5.50 -9.17
N VAL A 53 13.68 -4.72 -8.91
CA VAL A 53 12.52 -5.20 -8.16
C VAL A 53 11.84 -6.34 -8.94
N PRO A 54 11.69 -7.54 -8.34
CA PRO A 54 11.06 -8.67 -8.99
C PRO A 54 9.65 -8.36 -9.51
N VAL A 55 9.31 -8.93 -10.67
CA VAL A 55 7.97 -8.79 -11.29
C VAL A 55 6.90 -9.42 -10.40
N ALA A 56 7.25 -10.48 -9.67
CA ALA A 56 6.39 -11.15 -8.71
C ALA A 56 7.11 -11.32 -7.38
N LEU A 57 6.37 -11.14 -6.28
CA LEU A 57 6.80 -11.40 -4.92
C LEU A 57 5.82 -12.35 -4.24
N ASN A 58 6.29 -13.10 -3.26
CA ASN A 58 5.43 -13.91 -2.40
C ASN A 58 5.26 -13.21 -1.04
N GLY A 59 4.04 -12.81 -0.72
CA GLY A 59 3.72 -12.05 0.50
C GLY A 59 2.27 -11.60 0.53
N ASP A 60 1.93 -10.65 1.40
CA ASP A 60 0.55 -10.19 1.55
C ASP A 60 0.34 -8.82 0.86
N PRO A 61 -0.20 -8.79 -0.37
CA PRO A 61 -0.38 -7.54 -1.11
C PRO A 61 -1.42 -6.61 -0.47
N MET A 62 -2.41 -7.15 0.24
CA MET A 62 -3.41 -6.32 0.91
C MET A 62 -2.77 -5.56 2.07
N ARG A 63 -1.94 -6.24 2.86
CA ARG A 63 -1.21 -5.60 3.95
C ARG A 63 -0.21 -4.59 3.43
N LEU A 64 0.52 -4.92 2.36
CA LEU A 64 1.43 -3.97 1.71
C LEU A 64 0.66 -2.72 1.25
N GLN A 65 -0.48 -2.89 0.59
CA GLN A 65 -1.32 -1.79 0.15
C GLN A 65 -1.75 -0.89 1.33
N GLN A 66 -2.19 -1.49 2.44
CA GLN A 66 -2.58 -0.74 3.63
C GLN A 66 -1.42 0.07 4.22
N VAL A 67 -0.25 -0.55 4.39
CA VAL A 67 0.94 0.12 4.93
C VAL A 67 1.31 1.33 4.07
N ILE A 68 1.44 1.14 2.77
CA ILE A 68 1.82 2.23 1.84
C ILE A 68 0.74 3.32 1.80
N SER A 69 -0.55 2.94 1.81
CA SER A 69 -1.67 3.89 1.84
C SER A 69 -1.64 4.75 3.11
N ASN A 70 -1.31 4.16 4.26
CA ASN A 70 -1.20 4.89 5.53
C ASN A 70 -0.04 5.89 5.51
N LEU A 71 1.12 5.48 5.00
CA LEU A 71 2.27 6.37 4.84
C LEU A 71 1.95 7.52 3.90
N LEU A 72 1.34 7.23 2.74
CA LEU A 72 0.99 8.24 1.75
C LEU A 72 -0.09 9.21 2.24
N SER A 73 -1.12 8.70 2.91
CA SER A 73 -2.15 9.53 3.54
C SER A 73 -1.54 10.52 4.53
N ASN A 74 -0.59 10.07 5.35
CA ASN A 74 0.11 10.94 6.28
C ASN A 74 1.02 11.96 5.59
N ALA A 75 1.68 11.59 4.48
CA ALA A 75 2.49 12.54 3.70
C ALA A 75 1.64 13.61 2.99
N ILE A 76 0.38 13.30 2.67
CA ILE A 76 -0.54 14.22 1.99
C ILE A 76 -1.31 15.11 2.97
N LYS A 77 -1.52 14.67 4.22
CA LYS A 77 -2.26 15.43 5.27
C LYS A 77 -1.69 16.83 5.44
#